data_AF-A0ABD5VLD2-F1
#
_entry.id   AF-A0ABD5VLD2-F1
#
_cell.length_a   1.000
_cell.length_b   1.000
_cell.length_c   1.000
_cell.angle_alpha   90.00
_cell.angle_beta   90.00
_cell.angle_gamma   90.00
#
_symmetry.space_group_name_H-M   'P 1'
#
loop_
_entity.id
_entity.type
_entity.pdbx_description
1 polymer ?
#
loop_
_entity_poly.entity_id
_entity_poly.type
_entity_poly.pdbx_seq_one_letter_code
_entity_poly.pdbx_strand_id
1 'polypeptide(L)' 'MNESATETWERVSSNPDPEDDLGYDLQALSIITVGDRNEQCMVMPSDADHLENDEFLVADPELVCDLHERR' A
#
# COMPACT_ATOMS: atom_id res chain seq x y z
N MET A 1 6.79 -35.09 -13.79
CA MET A 1 7.63 -33.98 -14.28
C MET A 1 7.57 -32.94 -13.18
N ASN A 2 8.71 -32.62 -12.57
CA ASN A 2 8.77 -31.73 -11.41
C ASN A 2 9.05 -30.33 -11.95
N GLU A 3 8.00 -29.58 -12.25
CA GLU A 3 8.13 -28.18 -12.64
C GLU A 3 8.90 -27.44 -11.54
N SER A 4 10.00 -26.80 -11.93
CA SER A 4 10.83 -26.04 -11.00
C SER A 4 10.04 -24.80 -10.59
N ALA A 5 10.07 -24.41 -9.31
CA ALA A 5 9.36 -23.22 -8.83
C ALA A 5 9.62 -21.98 -9.72
N THR A 6 10.84 -21.85 -10.26
CA THR A 6 11.24 -20.81 -11.20
C THR A 6 10.38 -20.75 -12.47
N GLU A 7 10.06 -21.90 -13.07
CA GLU A 7 9.23 -21.97 -14.27
C GLU A 7 7.77 -21.59 -13.99
N THR A 8 7.33 -21.74 -12.74
CA THR A 8 6.01 -21.28 -12.27
C THR A 8 5.99 -19.77 -12.12
N TRP A 9 7.04 -19.16 -11.54
CA TRP A 9 7.14 -17.71 -11.33
C TRP A 9 7.24 -16.91 -12.64
N GLU A 10 7.89 -17.45 -13.69
CA GLU A 10 7.97 -16.79 -15.01
C GLU A 10 6.62 -16.73 -15.76
N ARG A 11 5.63 -17.56 -15.37
CA ARG A 11 4.32 -17.62 -16.02
C ARG A 11 3.26 -16.73 -15.37
N VAL A 12 3.53 -16.22 -14.16
CA VAL A 12 2.62 -15.32 -13.45
C VAL A 12 2.82 -13.88 -13.95
N SER A 13 1.75 -13.10 -13.96
CA SER A 13 1.82 -11.70 -14.40
C SER A 13 2.75 -10.89 -13.49
N SER A 14 3.58 -10.01 -14.06
CA SER A 14 4.45 -9.13 -13.27
C SER A 14 3.68 -8.10 -12.44
N ASN A 15 2.39 -7.89 -12.75
CA ASN A 15 1.46 -7.10 -11.96
C ASN A 15 0.27 -7.99 -11.58
N PRO A 16 0.43 -8.88 -10.57
CA PRO A 16 -0.65 -9.75 -10.12
C PRO A 16 -1.80 -8.94 -9.54
N ASP A 17 -3.01 -9.46 -9.68
CA ASP A 17 -4.16 -8.87 -9.00
C ASP A 17 -4.07 -9.21 -7.50
N PRO A 18 -4.09 -8.21 -6.60
CA PRO A 18 -3.92 -8.46 -5.18
C PRO A 18 -5.02 -9.34 -4.60
N GLU A 19 -6.26 -9.26 -5.10
CA GLU A 19 -7.38 -10.05 -4.58
C GLU A 19 -7.40 -11.45 -5.19
N ASP A 20 -7.41 -11.56 -6.53
CA ASP A 20 -7.61 -12.83 -7.24
C ASP A 20 -6.35 -13.72 -7.27
N ASP A 21 -5.16 -13.12 -7.41
CA ASP A 21 -3.90 -13.87 -7.52
C ASP A 21 -3.23 -14.09 -6.15
N LEU A 22 -3.39 -13.13 -5.22
CA LEU A 22 -2.67 -13.12 -3.94
C LEU A 22 -3.56 -13.27 -2.71
N GLY A 23 -4.89 -13.14 -2.84
CA GLY A 23 -5.83 -13.25 -1.72
C GLY A 23 -5.73 -12.11 -0.70
N TYR A 24 -5.16 -10.96 -1.09
CA TYR A 24 -5.11 -9.75 -0.28
C TYR A 24 -6.40 -8.96 -0.41
N ASP A 25 -6.96 -8.58 0.73
CA ASP A 25 -8.03 -7.58 0.82
C ASP A 25 -7.40 -6.18 0.83
N LEU A 26 -7.72 -5.36 -0.16
CA LEU A 26 -7.23 -4.00 -0.24
C LEU A 26 -7.99 -3.11 0.72
N GLN A 27 -7.33 -2.67 1.78
CA GLN A 27 -7.90 -1.71 2.71
C GLN A 27 -7.67 -0.28 2.21
N ALA A 28 -8.70 0.56 2.36
CA ALA A 28 -8.57 1.97 2.06
C ALA A 28 -7.59 2.63 3.05
N LEU A 29 -6.68 3.46 2.54
CA LEU A 29 -5.79 4.28 3.36
C LEU A 29 -6.34 5.70 3.49
N SER A 30 -6.27 6.23 4.71
CA SER A 30 -6.54 7.63 5.01
C SER A 30 -5.23 8.40 5.11
N ILE A 31 -5.16 9.53 4.42
CA ILE A 31 -4.00 10.43 4.41
C ILE A 31 -4.44 11.76 5.01
N ILE A 32 -3.82 12.13 6.12
CA ILE A 32 -4.05 13.41 6.80
C ILE A 32 -2.76 14.22 6.82
N THR A 33 -2.85 15.50 6.50
CA THR A 33 -1.74 16.44 6.66
C THR A 33 -1.78 17.03 8.07
N VAL A 34 -0.62 17.07 8.73
CA VAL A 34 -0.46 17.50 10.11
C VAL A 34 0.56 18.65 10.17
N GLY A 35 0.26 19.70 10.93
CA GLY A 35 1.10 20.89 11.12
C GLY A 35 0.52 22.17 10.52
N ASP A 36 1.03 23.33 10.97
CA ASP A 36 0.55 24.68 10.59
C ASP A 36 0.71 24.95 9.09
N ARG A 37 1.68 24.28 8.45
CA ARG A 37 2.02 24.41 7.03
C ARG A 37 1.83 23.14 6.20
N ASN A 38 1.14 22.11 6.71
CA ASN A 38 1.06 20.79 6.08
C ASN A 38 2.45 20.18 5.84
N GLU A 39 3.36 20.32 6.81
CA GLU A 39 4.76 19.89 6.69
C GLU A 39 4.90 18.37 6.77
N GLN A 40 3.92 17.67 7.33
CA GLN A 40 3.97 16.22 7.48
C GLN A 40 2.66 15.58 7.03
N CYS A 41 2.77 14.48 6.29
CA CYS A 41 1.66 13.60 5.95
C CYS A 41 1.70 12.39 6.89
N MET A 42 0.55 12.06 7.47
CA MET A 42 0.34 10.83 8.21
C MET A 42 -0.61 9.94 7.40
N VAL A 43 -0.16 8.72 7.13
CA VAL A 43 -0.86 7.69 6.36
C VAL A 43 -1.23 6.57 7.31
N MET A 44 -2.50 6.19 7.31
CA MET A 44 -3.03 5.14 8.19
C MET A 44 -4.11 4.33 7.47
N PRO A 45 -4.38 3.10 7.91
CA PRO A 45 -5.61 2.39 7.52
C PRO A 45 -6.83 3.26 7.83
N SER A 46 -7.88 3.19 7.02
CA SER A 46 -9.07 4.05 7.16
C SER A 46 -9.85 3.85 8.47
N ASP A 47 -9.54 2.80 9.22
CA ASP A 47 -10.18 2.54 10.51
C ASP A 47 -9.40 3.21 11.66
N ALA A 48 -10.11 3.99 12.48
CA ALA A 48 -9.51 4.83 13.50
C ALA A 48 -8.88 4.02 14.66
N ASP A 49 -9.24 2.74 14.81
CA ASP A 49 -8.70 1.81 15.82
C ASP A 49 -7.19 1.55 15.62
N HIS A 50 -6.70 1.70 14.39
CA HIS A 50 -5.28 1.54 14.05
C HIS A 50 -4.37 2.63 14.63
N LEU A 51 -4.94 3.79 15.00
CA LEU A 51 -4.18 4.84 15.68
C LEU A 51 -3.76 4.38 17.09
N GLU A 52 -4.57 3.56 17.76
CA GLU A 52 -4.27 3.00 19.08
C GLU A 52 -3.22 1.88 19.01
N ASN A 53 -3.05 1.28 17.84
CA ASN A 53 -2.09 0.20 17.58
C ASN A 53 -0.75 0.68 16.98
N ASP A 54 -0.53 1.99 16.91
CA ASP A 54 0.65 2.61 16.26
C ASP A 54 0.82 2.18 14.78
N GLU A 55 -0.28 1.85 14.09
CA GLU A 55 -0.31 1.40 12.70
C GLU A 55 -0.45 2.60 11.75
N PHE A 56 0.59 3.44 11.71
CA PHE A 56 0.64 4.60 10.82
C PHE A 56 2.06 4.91 10.36
N LEU A 57 2.17 5.65 9.25
CA LEU A 57 3.42 6.14 8.70
C LEU A 57 3.40 7.67 8.64
N VAL A 58 4.48 8.31 9.08
CA VAL A 58 4.68 9.77 8.92
C VAL A 58 5.74 10.00 7.86
N ALA A 59 5.41 10.78 6.83
CA ALA A 59 6.28 11.09 5.71
C ALA A 59 6.12 12.55 5.29
N ASP A 60 7.12 13.08 4.58
CA ASP A 60 7.02 14.38 3.94
C ASP A 60 6.01 14.31 2.77
N PRO A 61 5.09 15.29 2.62
CA PRO A 61 4.07 15.28 1.58
C PRO A 61 4.66 15.23 0.17
N GLU A 62 5.86 15.79 -0.03
CA GLU A 62 6.57 15.78 -1.32
C GLU A 62 7.13 14.40 -1.70
N LEU A 63 7.24 13.48 -0.73
CA LEU A 63 7.69 12.10 -0.95
C LEU A 63 6.53 11.10 -1.09
N VAL A 64 5.31 11.52 -0.74
CA VAL A 64 4.10 10.71 -0.91
C VAL A 64 3.58 10.89 -2.33
N CYS A 65 3.31 9.77 -3.00
CA CYS A 65 2.84 9.77 -4.37
C CYS A 65 1.69 8.78 -4.53
N ASP A 66 0.58 9.24 -5.13
CA ASP A 66 -0.49 8.35 -5.53
C ASP A 66 -0.08 7.54 -6.78
N LEU A 67 -0.21 6.22 -6.69
CA LEU A 67 0.17 5.30 -7.78
C LEU A 67 -0.91 5.18 -8.86
N HIS A 68 -2.17 5.51 -8.55
CA HIS A 68 -3.25 5.55 -9.54
C HIS A 68 -3.16 6.77 -10.45
N GLU A 69 -2.66 7.90 -9.94
CA GLU A 69 -2.44 9.13 -10.72
C GLU A 69 -1.27 9.02 -11.72
N ARG A 70 -0.37 8.04 -11.55
CA ARG A 70 0.85 7.87 -12.38
C ARG A 70 0.80 6.70 -13.36
N ARG A 71 -0.39 6.17 -13.62
CA ARG A 71 -0.60 5.02 -14.52
C ARG A 71 -0.41 5.35 -16.00
#